data_AF-R0KTT9-F1
#
_entry.id   AF-R0KTT9-F1
#
_cell.length_a   1.000
_cell.length_b   1.000
_cell.length_c   1.000
_cell.angle_alpha   90.00
_cell.angle_beta   90.00
_cell.angle_gamma   90.00
#
_symmetry.space_group_name_H-M   'P 1'
#
loop_
_entity.id
_entity.type
_entity.pdbx_description
1 polymer ?
#
loop_
_entity_poly.entity_id
_entity_poly.type
_entity_poly.pdbx_seq_one_letter_code
_entity_poly.pdbx_strand_id
1 'polypeptide(L)'
;MRHFLCCLFLFKSFLLADSKLLNKLLNFPEFRYVKVRTRPCSDQRKCTATSCSVSKYVKNGFIDVLGIKETNTGYSGSSQQVWSEIYLKSNSKEMTSLISGIHFSVSVHISRNYFQFFMWHLPNPNVYHKRYKKEYKDNFLNLLKTVESSILSLNNDNIIFISKNIDKKGEKMSHRLRFFVLYNIFIKKIKKQIQNERQNNSNDKTFGSNDEANRSNQRENSSNNTNNNSIPSINKNRYKSMNFSEILKIIDCVDCDKCKILGNLQFEGLKQALRILKGKKISTNDLIYLLAFYKKIAQTKEDILYLEKLGESWVYELVNYANVIGYLVMILIFIKVIFLYLKNENKMCFYQI
;
A
#
# COMPACT_ATOMS: atom_id res chain seq x y z
N MET A 1 -9.81 -23.02 -31.78
CA MET A 1 -8.51 -22.85 -31.08
C MET A 1 -7.85 -21.47 -31.22
N ARG A 2 -8.45 -20.46 -31.88
CA ARG A 2 -7.87 -19.09 -32.00
C ARG A 2 -8.40 -18.06 -30.99
N HIS A 3 -9.53 -18.32 -30.31
CA HIS A 3 -10.08 -17.45 -29.26
C HIS A 3 -9.54 -17.71 -27.84
N PHE A 4 -8.86 -18.84 -27.61
CA PHE A 4 -8.32 -19.19 -26.28
C PHE A 4 -6.97 -18.50 -25.97
N LEU A 5 -6.19 -18.17 -27.00
CA LEU A 5 -4.88 -17.51 -26.86
C LEU A 5 -4.99 -15.99 -26.65
N CYS A 6 -6.08 -15.35 -27.08
CA CYS A 6 -6.30 -13.91 -26.91
C CYS A 6 -6.67 -13.55 -25.44
N CYS A 7 -7.35 -14.45 -24.73
CA CYS A 7 -7.66 -14.29 -23.30
C CYS A 7 -6.44 -14.49 -22.37
N LEU A 8 -5.39 -15.16 -22.87
CA LEU A 8 -4.21 -15.57 -22.09
C LEU A 8 -3.20 -14.43 -21.87
N PHE A 9 -3.16 -13.44 -22.77
CA PHE A 9 -2.34 -12.23 -22.62
C PHE A 9 -3.03 -11.16 -21.75
N LEU A 10 -4.36 -11.04 -21.83
CA LEU A 10 -5.13 -10.04 -21.09
C LEU A 10 -5.13 -10.27 -19.56
N PHE A 11 -4.95 -11.51 -19.10
CA PHE A 11 -5.04 -11.83 -17.68
C PHE A 11 -3.72 -11.70 -16.88
N LYS A 12 -2.56 -11.55 -17.55
CA LYS A 12 -1.28 -11.25 -16.88
C LYS A 12 -1.22 -9.80 -16.42
N SER A 13 -1.91 -8.92 -17.14
CA SER A 13 -2.16 -7.54 -16.74
C SER A 13 -3.24 -7.43 -15.65
N PHE A 14 -4.21 -8.36 -15.60
CA PHE A 14 -5.41 -8.22 -14.75
C PHE A 14 -5.19 -8.31 -13.22
N LEU A 15 -4.25 -9.14 -12.73
CA LEU A 15 -3.95 -9.24 -11.28
C LEU A 15 -2.99 -8.15 -10.75
N LEU A 16 -2.19 -7.56 -11.65
CA LEU A 16 -1.22 -6.51 -11.32
C LEU A 16 -1.77 -5.10 -11.65
N ALA A 17 -2.88 -5.02 -12.40
CA ALA A 17 -3.47 -3.75 -12.83
C ALA A 17 -4.87 -3.45 -12.26
N ASP A 18 -5.56 -4.39 -11.60
CA ASP A 18 -6.95 -4.15 -11.21
C ASP A 18 -7.15 -4.06 -9.69
N SER A 19 -7.02 -2.83 -9.16
CA SER A 19 -7.45 -2.47 -7.82
C SER A 19 -8.92 -2.88 -7.55
N LYS A 20 -9.76 -2.99 -8.58
CA LYS A 20 -11.16 -3.44 -8.46
C LYS A 20 -11.25 -4.91 -8.07
N LEU A 21 -10.38 -5.77 -8.58
CA LEU A 21 -10.37 -7.20 -8.25
C LEU A 21 -9.98 -7.45 -6.79
N LEU A 22 -8.96 -6.74 -6.32
CA LEU A 22 -8.51 -6.78 -4.92
C LEU A 22 -9.57 -6.21 -3.97
N ASN A 23 -10.26 -5.14 -4.38
CA ASN A 23 -11.41 -4.61 -3.63
C ASN A 23 -12.56 -5.62 -3.55
N LYS A 24 -12.87 -6.34 -4.64
CA LYS A 24 -13.87 -7.43 -4.61
C LYS A 24 -13.47 -8.53 -3.64
N LEU A 25 -12.19 -8.92 -3.59
CA LEU A 25 -11.70 -9.92 -2.65
C LEU A 25 -11.84 -9.48 -1.18
N LEU A 26 -11.48 -8.24 -0.86
CA LEU A 26 -11.55 -7.73 0.51
C LEU A 26 -12.98 -7.39 0.97
N ASN A 27 -13.97 -7.39 0.07
CA ASN A 27 -15.38 -7.22 0.43
C ASN A 27 -16.02 -8.51 0.98
N PHE A 28 -15.39 -9.67 0.77
CA PHE A 28 -15.83 -10.92 1.40
C PHE A 28 -15.63 -10.84 2.93
N PRO A 29 -16.64 -11.20 3.75
CA PRO A 29 -16.56 -11.11 5.21
C PRO A 29 -15.31 -11.74 5.82
N GLU A 30 -14.86 -12.86 5.25
CA GLU A 30 -13.71 -13.66 5.69
C GLU A 30 -12.37 -12.91 5.51
N PHE A 31 -12.31 -11.97 4.57
CA PHE A 31 -11.11 -11.17 4.28
C PHE A 31 -11.24 -9.70 4.67
N ARG A 32 -12.44 -9.26 5.05
CA ARG A 32 -12.72 -7.86 5.42
C ARG A 32 -12.26 -7.51 6.83
N TYR A 33 -12.35 -8.46 7.76
CA TYR A 33 -12.07 -8.20 9.17
C TYR A 33 -10.79 -8.88 9.62
N VAL A 34 -9.92 -8.13 10.30
CA VAL A 34 -8.67 -8.65 10.86
C VAL A 34 -8.62 -8.45 12.36
N LYS A 35 -8.20 -9.48 13.10
CA LYS A 35 -8.02 -9.40 14.56
C LYS A 35 -6.83 -8.48 14.87
N VAL A 36 -7.02 -7.52 15.76
CA VAL A 36 -5.96 -6.58 16.15
C VAL A 36 -4.87 -7.30 16.96
N ARG A 37 -3.61 -7.00 16.66
CA ARG A 37 -2.44 -7.41 17.44
C ARG A 37 -1.91 -6.20 18.21
N THR A 38 -2.41 -5.98 19.42
CA THR A 38 -1.90 -4.93 20.31
C THR A 38 -0.85 -5.49 21.27
N ARG A 39 0.22 -4.73 21.51
CA ARG A 39 1.16 -4.97 22.61
C ARG A 39 1.03 -3.88 23.67
N PRO A 40 1.35 -4.19 24.93
CA PRO A 40 1.38 -3.17 25.99
C PRO A 40 2.47 -2.14 25.70
N CYS A 41 2.16 -0.87 25.96
CA CYS A 41 3.09 0.25 25.91
C CYS A 41 3.27 0.80 27.33
N SER A 42 4.51 1.00 27.76
CA SER A 42 4.83 1.51 29.10
C SER A 42 4.59 3.02 29.25
N ASP A 43 4.68 3.77 28.15
CA ASP A 43 4.49 5.22 28.13
C ASP A 43 3.07 5.57 27.68
N GLN A 44 2.26 6.08 28.61
CA GLN A 44 0.97 6.70 28.28
C GLN A 44 1.22 8.14 27.81
N ARG A 45 1.57 8.32 26.54
CA ARG A 45 1.61 9.66 25.94
C ARG A 45 0.18 10.16 25.68
N LYS A 46 -0.03 11.46 25.90
CA LYS A 46 -1.35 12.14 25.86
C LYS A 46 -1.75 12.39 24.41
N CYS A 47 -2.78 11.71 23.93
CA CYS A 47 -3.36 11.94 22.62
C CYS A 47 -4.31 13.16 22.60
N THR A 48 -4.54 13.76 21.43
CA THR A 48 -5.54 14.84 21.24
C THR A 48 -6.94 14.28 21.04
N ALA A 49 -8.01 15.06 21.27
CA ALA A 49 -9.40 14.60 21.15
C ALA A 49 -9.76 14.03 19.75
N THR A 50 -9.13 14.50 18.68
CA THR A 50 -9.28 13.95 17.31
C THR A 50 -8.48 12.67 17.07
N SER A 51 -7.49 12.40 17.93
CA SER A 51 -6.56 11.26 17.86
C SER A 51 -6.92 10.12 18.83
N CYS A 52 -7.65 10.40 19.92
CA CYS A 52 -8.08 9.46 20.95
C CYS A 52 -9.48 8.87 20.67
N SER A 53 -9.60 7.93 19.73
CA SER A 53 -10.84 7.13 19.62
C SER A 53 -10.57 5.79 18.96
N VAL A 54 -9.79 4.92 19.62
CA VAL A 54 -9.59 3.52 19.22
C VAL A 54 -10.93 2.81 18.97
N SER A 55 -11.94 3.09 19.81
CA SER A 55 -13.26 2.45 19.77
C SER A 55 -14.03 2.70 18.48
N LYS A 56 -13.75 3.79 17.77
CA LYS A 56 -14.37 4.08 16.47
C LYS A 56 -13.97 3.06 15.40
N TYR A 57 -12.77 2.50 15.50
CA TYR A 57 -12.14 1.70 14.45
C TYR A 57 -12.05 0.21 14.79
N VAL A 58 -12.05 -0.12 16.09
CA VAL A 58 -11.94 -1.49 16.57
C VAL A 58 -13.27 -1.92 17.20
N LYS A 59 -13.91 -2.94 16.62
CA LYS A 59 -15.14 -3.55 17.15
C LYS A 59 -14.85 -4.99 17.55
N ASN A 60 -15.09 -5.34 18.82
CA ASN A 60 -14.85 -6.68 19.37
C ASN A 60 -13.43 -7.23 19.12
N GLY A 61 -12.42 -6.35 19.09
CA GLY A 61 -11.04 -6.73 18.79
C GLY A 61 -10.74 -6.99 17.30
N PHE A 62 -11.64 -6.60 16.38
CA PHE A 62 -11.46 -6.66 14.95
C PHE A 62 -11.49 -5.28 14.31
N ILE A 63 -10.76 -5.14 13.20
CA ILE A 63 -10.73 -3.95 12.35
C ILE A 63 -11.32 -4.31 10.98
N ASP A 64 -12.20 -3.45 10.45
CA ASP A 64 -12.60 -3.46 9.05
C ASP A 64 -11.46 -2.86 8.19
N VAL A 65 -10.76 -3.69 7.42
CA VAL A 65 -9.61 -3.27 6.60
C VAL A 65 -10.01 -2.36 5.44
N LEU A 66 -11.29 -2.27 5.10
CA LEU A 66 -11.82 -1.34 4.10
C LEU A 66 -12.38 -0.05 4.71
N GLY A 67 -12.77 -0.10 5.99
CA GLY A 67 -13.42 1.02 6.69
C GLY A 67 -12.47 2.13 7.14
N ILE A 68 -11.15 1.90 7.16
CA ILE A 68 -10.17 2.87 7.64
C ILE A 68 -9.37 3.45 6.47
N LYS A 69 -9.62 4.72 6.18
CA LYS A 69 -8.89 5.48 5.17
C LYS A 69 -7.71 6.21 5.81
N GLU A 70 -6.50 6.15 5.24
CA GLU A 70 -5.38 6.96 5.73
C GLU A 70 -5.53 8.43 5.29
N THR A 71 -5.50 9.34 6.26
CA THR A 71 -5.77 10.78 6.06
C THR A 71 -4.82 11.59 6.90
N ASN A 72 -4.75 12.90 6.64
CA ASN A 72 -4.13 13.82 7.58
C ASN A 72 -4.89 13.78 8.93
N THR A 73 -4.18 13.53 10.03
CA THR A 73 -4.72 13.53 11.40
C THR A 73 -4.25 14.73 12.20
N GLY A 74 -3.37 15.56 11.65
CA GLY A 74 -2.67 16.62 12.40
C GLY A 74 -1.58 16.09 13.34
N TYR A 75 -1.31 14.78 13.35
CA TYR A 75 -0.23 14.20 14.17
C TYR A 75 1.14 14.63 13.65
N SER A 76 1.83 15.49 14.39
CA SER A 76 3.16 16.02 14.04
C SER A 76 4.18 15.93 15.18
N GLY A 77 3.77 16.17 16.43
CA GLY A 77 4.66 16.37 17.59
C GLY A 77 5.78 15.33 17.76
N SER A 78 5.43 14.06 17.96
CA SER A 78 6.39 12.97 18.17
C SER A 78 6.64 12.12 16.91
N SER A 79 6.08 12.52 15.77
CA SER A 79 6.11 11.72 14.53
C SER A 79 7.52 11.46 14.01
N GLN A 80 8.39 12.47 14.07
CA GLN A 80 9.78 12.37 13.61
C GLN A 80 10.59 11.41 14.50
N GLN A 81 10.38 11.46 15.82
CA GLN A 81 11.04 10.54 16.76
C GLN A 81 10.61 9.10 16.50
N VAL A 82 9.31 8.85 16.34
CA VAL A 82 8.76 7.52 16.01
C VAL A 82 9.41 6.96 14.74
N TRP A 83 9.48 7.74 13.67
CA TRP A 83 10.12 7.28 12.43
C TRP A 83 11.62 7.02 12.64
N SER A 84 12.33 7.89 13.36
CA SER A 84 13.74 7.70 13.68
C SER A 84 13.98 6.37 14.40
N GLU A 85 13.19 6.07 15.43
CA GLU A 85 13.26 4.79 16.16
C GLU A 85 12.99 3.59 15.25
N ILE A 86 12.00 3.68 14.35
CA ILE A 86 11.71 2.61 13.38
C ILE A 86 12.90 2.38 12.44
N TYR A 87 13.52 3.44 11.92
CA TYR A 87 14.69 3.33 11.04
C TYR A 87 15.90 2.74 11.76
N LEU A 88 16.10 3.05 13.05
CA LEU A 88 17.17 2.45 13.87
C LEU A 88 17.03 0.93 14.04
N LYS A 89 15.82 0.37 13.85
CA LYS A 89 15.59 -1.10 13.86
C LYS A 89 15.89 -1.78 12.53
N SER A 90 16.29 -1.01 11.51
CA SER A 90 16.69 -1.55 10.22
C SER A 90 18.13 -2.08 10.28
N ASN A 91 18.33 -3.32 9.85
CA ASN A 91 19.63 -3.99 9.87
C ASN A 91 20.29 -4.10 8.48
N SER A 92 19.66 -3.56 7.42
CA SER A 92 20.20 -3.60 6.06
C SER A 92 19.66 -2.46 5.19
N LYS A 93 20.38 -2.12 4.12
CA LYS A 93 19.98 -1.07 3.17
C LYS A 93 18.65 -1.41 2.47
N GLU A 94 18.43 -2.68 2.13
CA GLU A 94 17.18 -3.15 1.54
C GLU A 94 16.02 -2.92 2.51
N MET A 95 16.23 -3.22 3.78
CA MET A 95 15.20 -3.05 4.78
C MET A 95 14.89 -1.56 5.02
N THR A 96 15.92 -0.72 5.06
CA THR A 96 15.76 0.75 5.15
C THR A 96 14.99 1.28 3.94
N SER A 97 15.26 0.75 2.74
CA SER A 97 14.51 1.08 1.52
C SER A 97 13.03 0.68 1.65
N LEU A 98 12.71 -0.51 2.18
CA LEU A 98 11.32 -0.94 2.40
C LEU A 98 10.59 -0.04 3.42
N ILE A 99 11.24 0.33 4.54
CA ILE A 99 10.68 1.28 5.51
C ILE A 99 10.46 2.65 4.85
N SER A 100 11.42 3.13 4.07
CA SER A 100 11.30 4.38 3.30
C SER A 100 10.12 4.34 2.33
N GLY A 101 9.89 3.22 1.66
CA GLY A 101 8.71 3.03 0.81
C GLY A 101 7.39 3.11 1.58
N ILE A 102 7.32 2.54 2.79
CA ILE A 102 6.14 2.64 3.67
C ILE A 102 5.94 4.10 4.11
N HIS A 103 7.00 4.76 4.58
CA HIS A 103 6.94 6.14 5.04
C HIS A 103 6.51 7.10 3.91
N PHE A 104 7.03 6.88 2.69
CA PHE A 104 6.60 7.62 1.50
C PHE A 104 5.12 7.37 1.18
N SER A 105 4.68 6.11 1.22
CA SER A 105 3.26 5.76 1.02
C SER A 105 2.35 6.50 2.01
N VAL A 106 2.71 6.55 3.29
CA VAL A 106 1.96 7.32 4.30
C VAL A 106 1.87 8.80 3.94
N SER A 107 2.98 9.40 3.50
CA SER A 107 3.02 10.80 3.07
C SER A 107 2.14 11.07 1.86
N VAL A 108 2.09 10.15 0.89
CA VAL A 108 1.22 10.21 -0.29
C VAL A 108 -0.25 10.18 0.13
N HIS A 109 -0.66 9.22 0.98
CA HIS A 109 -2.05 9.10 1.44
C HIS A 109 -2.51 10.32 2.24
N ILE A 110 -1.65 10.85 3.12
CA ILE A 110 -1.91 12.10 3.85
C ILE A 110 -2.12 13.26 2.87
N SER A 111 -1.30 13.37 1.83
CA SER A 111 -1.42 14.43 0.82
C SER A 111 -2.65 14.26 -0.05
N ARG A 112 -3.00 13.02 -0.41
CA ARG A 112 -4.21 12.70 -1.20
C ARG A 112 -5.49 12.98 -0.43
N ASN A 113 -5.48 12.77 0.88
CA ASN A 113 -6.63 12.87 1.76
C ASN A 113 -6.36 13.88 2.89
N TYR A 114 -6.01 15.10 2.49
CA TYR A 114 -5.45 16.10 3.39
C TYR A 114 -6.51 16.88 4.16
N PHE A 115 -7.50 17.43 3.47
CA PHE A 115 -8.61 18.16 4.11
C PHE A 115 -9.85 17.28 4.10
N GLN A 116 -10.49 17.12 5.26
CA GLN A 116 -11.78 16.46 5.35
C GLN A 116 -12.87 17.55 5.39
N PHE A 117 -13.74 17.56 4.38
CA PHE A 117 -14.92 18.43 4.33
C PHE A 117 -16.17 17.57 4.18
N PHE A 118 -16.97 17.49 5.25
CA PHE A 118 -18.10 16.57 5.35
C PHE A 118 -17.67 15.12 5.06
N MET A 119 -18.30 14.44 4.09
CA MET A 119 -17.96 13.08 3.64
C MET A 119 -16.82 13.04 2.60
N TRP A 120 -16.31 14.19 2.18
CA TRP A 120 -15.33 14.30 1.11
C TRP A 120 -13.92 14.55 1.65
N HIS A 121 -12.92 14.03 0.93
CA HIS A 121 -11.51 14.28 1.22
C HIS A 121 -10.87 14.99 0.04
N LEU A 122 -10.33 16.17 0.30
CA LEU A 122 -9.65 16.99 -0.71
C LEU A 122 -8.13 16.77 -0.62
N PRO A 123 -7.45 16.63 -1.77
CA PRO A 123 -6.01 16.52 -1.82
C PRO A 123 -5.33 17.87 -1.54
N ASN A 124 -4.07 17.82 -1.10
CA ASN A 124 -3.17 18.95 -1.02
C ASN A 124 -1.84 18.62 -1.71
N PRO A 125 -1.72 18.93 -3.03
CA PRO A 125 -0.51 18.64 -3.80
C PRO A 125 0.75 19.33 -3.25
N ASN A 126 0.62 20.50 -2.62
CA ASN A 126 1.76 21.20 -2.04
C ASN A 126 2.44 20.40 -0.92
N VAL A 127 1.66 19.69 -0.12
CA VAL A 127 2.19 18.81 0.93
C VAL A 127 2.90 17.61 0.29
N TYR A 128 2.37 17.08 -0.81
CA TYR A 128 3.03 16.04 -1.59
C TYR A 128 4.38 16.52 -2.12
N HIS A 129 4.42 17.65 -2.85
CA HIS A 129 5.65 18.18 -3.44
C HIS A 129 6.71 18.53 -2.40
N LYS A 130 6.34 19.10 -1.25
CA LYS A 130 7.28 19.39 -0.16
C LYS A 130 7.92 18.13 0.45
N ARG A 131 7.21 17.00 0.45
CA ARG A 131 7.67 15.73 1.03
C ARG A 131 8.23 14.76 -0.02
N TYR A 132 8.06 15.09 -1.30
CA TYR A 132 8.48 14.25 -2.40
C TYR A 132 9.99 14.28 -2.58
N LYS A 133 10.58 13.10 -2.74
CA LYS A 133 11.92 12.93 -3.31
C LYS A 133 11.89 11.73 -4.24
N LYS A 134 12.61 11.82 -5.36
CA LYS A 134 12.71 10.73 -6.36
C LYS A 134 13.16 9.42 -5.71
N GLU A 135 14.16 9.49 -4.83
CA GLU A 135 14.65 8.33 -4.07
C GLU A 135 13.54 7.65 -3.24
N TYR A 136 12.64 8.42 -2.61
CA TYR A 136 11.54 7.87 -1.83
C TYR A 136 10.49 7.19 -2.70
N LYS A 137 10.22 7.75 -3.89
CA LYS A 137 9.38 7.10 -4.91
C LYS A 137 10.00 5.78 -5.39
N ASP A 138 11.31 5.76 -5.66
CA ASP A 138 12.02 4.55 -6.10
C ASP A 138 12.01 3.47 -5.00
N ASN A 139 12.22 3.85 -3.74
CA ASN A 139 12.08 2.98 -2.57
C ASN A 139 10.66 2.39 -2.45
N PHE A 140 9.64 3.21 -2.69
CA PHE A 140 8.25 2.75 -2.75
C PHE A 140 7.99 1.77 -3.90
N LEU A 141 8.53 2.01 -5.10
CA LEU A 141 8.40 1.07 -6.23
C LEU A 141 9.08 -0.27 -5.93
N ASN A 142 10.20 -0.26 -5.22
CA ASN A 142 10.86 -1.49 -4.73
C ASN A 142 10.00 -2.22 -3.69
N LEU A 143 9.37 -1.48 -2.78
CA LEU A 143 8.39 -2.04 -1.84
C LEU A 143 7.21 -2.69 -2.57
N LEU A 144 6.61 -2.01 -3.54
CA LEU A 144 5.50 -2.54 -4.36
C LEU A 144 5.91 -3.85 -5.04
N LYS A 145 7.05 -3.87 -5.74
CA LYS A 145 7.59 -5.08 -6.38
C LYS A 145 7.81 -6.21 -5.39
N THR A 146 8.26 -5.91 -4.18
CA THR A 146 8.48 -6.90 -3.11
C THR A 146 7.17 -7.51 -2.64
N VAL A 147 6.14 -6.69 -2.41
CA VAL A 147 4.81 -7.15 -2.00
C VAL A 147 4.16 -7.97 -3.10
N GLU A 148 4.18 -7.50 -4.35
CA GLU A 148 3.70 -8.26 -5.51
C GLU A 148 4.39 -9.61 -5.61
N SER A 149 5.72 -9.64 -5.50
CA SER A 149 6.50 -10.88 -5.53
C SER A 149 6.10 -11.86 -4.42
N SER A 150 5.77 -11.36 -3.22
CA SER A 150 5.29 -12.21 -2.13
C SER A 150 3.93 -12.85 -2.45
N ILE A 151 3.02 -12.10 -3.07
CA ILE A 151 1.71 -12.61 -3.53
C ILE A 151 1.90 -13.61 -4.67
N LEU A 152 2.85 -13.36 -5.58
CA LEU A 152 3.25 -14.31 -6.63
C LEU A 152 3.82 -15.62 -6.04
N SER A 153 4.48 -15.55 -4.89
CA SER A 153 5.15 -16.68 -4.24
C SER A 153 4.27 -17.52 -3.30
N LEU A 154 2.97 -17.19 -3.16
CA LEU A 154 2.03 -18.03 -2.43
C LEU A 154 1.92 -19.42 -3.07
N ASN A 155 2.40 -20.45 -2.37
CA ASN A 155 2.43 -21.83 -2.83
C ASN A 155 1.14 -22.62 -2.50
N ASN A 156 1.00 -23.81 -3.07
CA ASN A 156 -0.13 -24.71 -2.84
C ASN A 156 -0.34 -25.05 -1.36
N ASP A 157 0.74 -25.22 -0.57
CA ASP A 157 0.65 -25.54 0.85
C ASP A 157 0.01 -24.42 1.66
N ASN A 158 0.35 -23.16 1.37
CA ASN A 158 -0.29 -21.99 1.98
C ASN A 158 -1.78 -21.98 1.67
N ILE A 159 -2.16 -22.30 0.45
CA ILE A 159 -3.55 -22.27 -0.02
C ILE A 159 -4.37 -23.39 0.62
N ILE A 160 -3.82 -24.60 0.67
CA ILE A 160 -4.43 -25.75 1.34
C ILE A 160 -4.57 -25.47 2.84
N PHE A 161 -3.57 -24.85 3.47
CA PHE A 161 -3.64 -24.49 4.88
C PHE A 161 -4.70 -23.42 5.15
N ILE A 162 -4.78 -22.39 4.31
CA ILE A 162 -5.80 -21.34 4.39
C ILE A 162 -7.19 -21.94 4.18
N SER A 163 -7.37 -22.81 3.16
CA SER A 163 -8.66 -23.43 2.88
C SER A 163 -9.13 -24.29 4.05
N LYS A 164 -8.26 -25.14 4.61
CA LYS A 164 -8.58 -26.01 5.76
C LYS A 164 -8.99 -25.24 7.01
N ASN A 165 -8.37 -24.09 7.28
CA ASN A 165 -8.70 -23.29 8.47
C ASN A 165 -9.99 -22.49 8.32
N ILE A 166 -10.36 -22.11 7.08
CA ILE A 166 -11.64 -21.45 6.80
C ILE A 166 -12.79 -22.47 6.89
N ASP A 167 -12.58 -23.67 6.35
CA ASP A 167 -13.58 -24.76 6.43
C ASP A 167 -13.93 -25.16 7.88
N LYS A 168 -12.95 -25.08 8.80
CA LYS A 168 -13.14 -25.35 10.23
C LYS A 168 -14.00 -24.30 10.96
N LYS A 169 -14.17 -23.09 10.41
CA LYS A 169 -15.02 -22.05 11.02
C LYS A 169 -16.53 -22.27 10.78
N GLY A 170 -16.93 -23.32 10.05
CA GLY A 170 -18.35 -23.61 9.79
C GLY A 170 -19.01 -22.66 8.78
N GLU A 171 -18.29 -21.66 8.27
CA GLU A 171 -18.75 -20.83 7.17
C GLU A 171 -18.67 -21.66 5.88
N LYS A 172 -19.83 -22.06 5.33
CA LYS A 172 -19.93 -22.64 3.99
C LYS A 172 -19.35 -21.65 2.98
N MET A 173 -18.05 -21.74 2.75
CA MET A 173 -17.36 -20.90 1.79
C MET A 173 -17.99 -21.12 0.41
N SER A 174 -18.51 -20.04 -0.17
CA SER A 174 -19.06 -20.05 -1.52
C SER A 174 -18.06 -20.73 -2.47
N HIS A 175 -18.51 -21.73 -3.22
CA HIS A 175 -17.70 -22.41 -4.23
C HIS A 175 -16.97 -21.43 -5.16
N ARG A 176 -17.52 -20.22 -5.36
CA ARG A 176 -16.91 -19.13 -6.14
C ARG A 176 -15.63 -18.58 -5.51
N LEU A 177 -15.51 -18.53 -4.18
CA LEU A 177 -14.33 -18.03 -3.48
C LEU A 177 -13.19 -19.07 -3.46
N ARG A 178 -13.53 -20.35 -3.25
CA ARG A 178 -12.60 -21.47 -3.49
C ARG A 178 -12.11 -21.46 -4.93
N PHE A 179 -13.01 -21.30 -5.90
CA PHE A 179 -12.64 -21.19 -7.31
C PHE A 179 -11.77 -19.95 -7.55
N PHE A 180 -12.08 -18.78 -6.97
CA PHE A 180 -11.31 -17.56 -7.16
C PHE A 180 -9.86 -17.66 -6.62
N VAL A 181 -9.69 -18.19 -5.41
CA VAL A 181 -8.36 -18.38 -4.80
C VAL A 181 -7.57 -19.46 -5.53
N LEU A 182 -8.20 -20.60 -5.82
CA LEU A 182 -7.56 -21.70 -6.55
C LEU A 182 -7.25 -21.31 -8.00
N TYR A 183 -8.15 -20.64 -8.71
CA TYR A 183 -7.99 -20.23 -10.10
C TYR A 183 -6.86 -19.21 -10.29
N ASN A 184 -6.81 -18.16 -9.45
CA ASN A 184 -5.75 -17.14 -9.56
C ASN A 184 -4.35 -17.70 -9.25
N ILE A 185 -4.27 -18.80 -8.49
CA ILE A 185 -3.00 -19.43 -8.13
C ILE A 185 -2.65 -20.55 -9.13
N PHE A 186 -3.63 -21.32 -9.59
CA PHE A 186 -3.46 -22.33 -10.63
C PHE A 186 -2.96 -21.72 -11.95
N ILE A 187 -3.46 -20.53 -12.31
CA ILE A 187 -2.99 -19.76 -13.47
C ILE A 187 -1.51 -19.32 -13.34
N LYS A 188 -0.97 -19.13 -12.13
CA LYS A 188 0.48 -18.87 -11.94
C LYS A 188 1.34 -20.09 -12.21
N LYS A 189 0.87 -21.28 -11.83
CA LYS A 189 1.58 -22.55 -12.07
C LYS A 189 1.67 -22.86 -13.57
N ILE A 190 0.56 -22.66 -14.29
CA ILE A 190 0.50 -22.80 -15.75
C ILE A 190 1.44 -21.80 -16.45
N LYS A 191 1.46 -20.53 -16.01
CA LYS A 191 2.38 -19.51 -16.58
C LYS A 191 3.86 -19.86 -16.43
N LYS A 192 4.23 -20.51 -15.32
CA LYS A 192 5.62 -20.93 -15.05
C LYS A 192 6.02 -22.16 -15.88
N GLN A 193 5.11 -23.13 -16.06
CA GLN A 193 5.35 -24.27 -16.95
C GLN A 193 5.47 -23.84 -18.41
N ILE A 194 4.59 -22.95 -18.90
CA ILE A 194 4.63 -22.45 -20.27
C ILE A 194 5.91 -21.64 -20.57
N GLN A 195 6.48 -20.92 -19.60
CA GLN A 195 7.77 -20.23 -19.79
C GLN A 195 8.96 -21.19 -19.83
N ASN A 196 8.94 -22.26 -19.01
CA ASN A 196 9.99 -23.27 -18.99
C ASN A 196 9.99 -24.13 -20.26
N GLU A 197 8.81 -24.51 -20.77
CA GLU A 197 8.68 -25.27 -22.03
C GLU A 197 9.15 -24.46 -23.24
N ARG A 198 8.94 -23.14 -23.25
CA ARG A 198 9.45 -22.26 -24.32
C ARG A 198 10.97 -22.13 -24.33
N GLN A 199 11.63 -22.16 -23.17
CA GLN A 199 13.09 -22.12 -23.09
C GLN A 199 13.72 -23.47 -23.48
N ASN A 200 13.09 -24.59 -23.12
CA ASN A 200 13.58 -25.92 -23.50
C ASN A 200 13.44 -26.17 -25.02
N ASN A 201 12.34 -25.74 -25.64
CA ASN A 201 12.15 -25.85 -27.10
C ASN A 201 13.03 -24.88 -27.93
N SER A 202 13.69 -23.91 -27.28
CA SER A 202 14.65 -22.99 -27.93
C SER A 202 16.07 -23.57 -27.94
N ASN A 203 16.39 -24.40 -26.94
CA ASN A 203 17.71 -25.03 -26.80
C ASN A 203 17.86 -26.31 -27.62
N ASP A 204 16.77 -26.82 -28.19
CA ASP A 204 16.72 -28.06 -28.99
C ASP A 204 16.76 -27.79 -30.51
N LYS A 205 17.00 -26.54 -30.93
CA LYS A 205 17.08 -26.13 -32.35
C LYS A 205 18.46 -25.62 -32.77
N THR A 206 19.51 -25.90 -32.02
CA THR A 206 20.89 -25.55 -32.39
C THR A 206 21.78 -26.79 -32.32
N PHE A 207 21.51 -27.76 -33.21
CA PHE A 207 22.50 -28.75 -33.60
C PHE A 207 22.26 -29.17 -35.07
N GLY A 208 23.30 -29.04 -35.90
CA GLY A 208 23.32 -29.32 -37.33
C GLY A 208 23.11 -28.04 -38.16
N SER A 209 24.06 -27.51 -38.92
CA SER A 209 25.22 -28.14 -39.57
C SER A 209 26.25 -27.05 -39.92
N ASN A 210 27.53 -27.43 -39.82
CA ASN A 210 28.69 -26.64 -40.27
C ASN A 210 28.64 -26.45 -41.80
N ASP A 211 29.18 -25.34 -42.31
CA ASP A 211 30.28 -25.37 -43.29
C ASP A 211 30.82 -23.97 -43.64
N GLU A 212 32.15 -23.93 -43.77
CA GLU A 212 33.00 -23.03 -44.54
C GLU A 212 33.45 -21.65 -44.01
N ALA A 213 34.74 -21.41 -44.32
CA ALA A 213 35.66 -20.43 -43.79
C ALA A 213 35.89 -19.26 -44.75
N ASN A 214 36.14 -18.04 -44.22
CA ASN A 214 37.44 -17.35 -44.33
C ASN A 214 37.40 -15.87 -43.88
N ARG A 215 38.54 -15.47 -43.30
CA ARG A 215 39.06 -14.15 -42.88
C ARG A 215 38.56 -12.92 -43.65
N SER A 216 38.27 -11.81 -42.96
CA SER A 216 39.26 -10.77 -42.59
C SER A 216 38.60 -9.51 -41.98
N ASN A 217 39.31 -8.96 -40.98
CA ASN A 217 39.30 -7.62 -40.39
C ASN A 217 38.26 -6.58 -40.84
N GLN A 218 37.53 -6.01 -39.86
CA GLN A 218 37.50 -4.56 -39.62
C GLN A 218 36.96 -4.26 -38.21
N ARG A 219 37.67 -3.40 -37.48
CA ARG A 219 37.25 -2.81 -36.21
C ARG A 219 36.17 -1.77 -36.50
N GLU A 220 35.05 -1.80 -35.78
CA GLU A 220 34.27 -0.60 -35.52
C GLU A 220 33.43 -0.74 -34.23
N ASN A 221 33.35 0.38 -33.51
CA ASN A 221 32.77 0.53 -32.18
C ASN A 221 31.26 0.30 -32.15
N SER A 222 30.76 -0.56 -31.25
CA SER A 222 29.42 -0.41 -30.65
C SER A 222 29.23 -1.42 -29.50
N SER A 223 29.39 -0.99 -28.25
CA SER A 223 28.93 -1.76 -27.09
C SER A 223 27.42 -1.55 -26.91
N ASN A 224 26.66 -2.29 -27.71
CA ASN A 224 25.22 -2.37 -27.67
C ASN A 224 24.70 -3.26 -26.53
N ASN A 225 23.60 -2.79 -25.95
CA ASN A 225 22.44 -3.55 -25.49
C ASN A 225 22.58 -4.54 -24.33
N THR A 226 22.26 -4.02 -23.16
CA THR A 226 21.58 -4.70 -22.05
C THR A 226 20.30 -5.42 -22.51
N ASN A 227 20.35 -6.75 -22.56
CA ASN A 227 19.16 -7.62 -22.55
C ASN A 227 19.13 -8.44 -21.24
N ASN A 228 18.68 -7.81 -20.16
CA ASN A 228 18.44 -8.49 -18.88
C ASN A 228 16.95 -8.85 -18.74
N ASN A 229 16.54 -9.96 -19.36
CA ASN A 229 15.22 -10.58 -19.16
C ASN A 229 15.28 -11.76 -18.17
N SER A 230 16.03 -11.62 -17.09
CA SER A 230 15.93 -12.50 -15.93
C SER A 230 14.94 -11.89 -14.93
N ILE A 231 13.86 -12.62 -14.63
CA ILE A 231 13.17 -12.45 -13.34
C ILE A 231 14.28 -12.58 -12.29
N PRO A 232 14.53 -11.57 -11.43
CA PRO A 232 15.62 -11.68 -10.47
C PRO A 232 15.37 -12.96 -9.68
N SER A 233 16.32 -13.89 -9.74
CA SER A 233 16.34 -15.01 -8.81
C SER A 233 16.22 -14.37 -7.42
N ILE A 234 15.08 -14.60 -6.76
CA ILE A 234 14.84 -14.06 -5.42
C ILE A 234 15.87 -14.75 -4.55
N ASN A 235 17.02 -14.12 -4.38
CA ASN A 235 18.06 -14.59 -3.50
C ASN A 235 17.42 -14.61 -2.11
N LYS A 236 17.12 -15.82 -1.60
CA LYS A 236 16.46 -16.02 -0.31
C LYS A 236 17.24 -15.37 0.84
N ASN A 237 18.53 -15.11 0.63
CA ASN A 237 19.44 -14.44 1.56
C ASN A 237 19.39 -12.90 1.48
N ARG A 238 18.64 -12.32 0.53
CA ARG A 238 18.54 -10.86 0.31
C ARG A 238 17.83 -10.11 1.43
N TYR A 239 16.96 -10.78 2.18
CA TYR A 239 16.19 -10.16 3.26
C TYR A 239 16.68 -10.67 4.62
N LYS A 240 17.67 -9.98 5.21
CA LYS A 240 18.13 -10.23 6.58
C LYS A 240 16.96 -10.10 7.58
N SER A 241 17.04 -10.75 8.75
CA SER A 241 15.97 -10.68 9.75
C SER A 241 15.83 -9.27 10.31
N MET A 242 14.66 -8.65 10.10
CA MET A 242 14.21 -7.45 10.81
C MET A 242 13.44 -7.87 12.06
N ASN A 243 13.69 -7.19 13.17
CA ASN A 243 12.90 -7.40 14.38
C ASN A 243 11.59 -6.61 14.32
N PHE A 244 10.63 -7.13 13.56
CA PHE A 244 9.28 -6.55 13.49
C PHE A 244 8.61 -6.43 14.86
N SER A 245 8.99 -7.26 15.84
CA SER A 245 8.42 -7.17 17.20
C SER A 245 8.74 -5.82 17.84
N GLU A 246 9.99 -5.35 17.72
CA GLU A 246 10.42 -4.06 18.25
C GLU A 246 9.77 -2.89 17.51
N ILE A 247 9.74 -2.93 16.17
CA ILE A 247 9.10 -1.88 15.36
C ILE A 247 7.63 -1.72 15.72
N LEU A 248 6.93 -2.84 15.86
CA LEU A 248 5.52 -2.79 16.16
C LEU A 248 5.24 -2.37 17.62
N LYS A 249 6.15 -2.61 18.57
CA LYS A 249 6.08 -2.00 19.92
C LYS A 249 6.16 -0.48 19.85
N ILE A 250 7.08 0.05 19.02
CA ILE A 250 7.19 1.51 18.77
C ILE A 250 5.86 2.05 18.21
N ILE A 251 5.26 1.35 17.24
CA ILE A 251 3.98 1.76 16.64
C ILE A 251 2.82 1.70 17.66
N ASP A 252 2.79 0.69 18.52
CA ASP A 252 1.77 0.54 19.57
C ASP A 252 1.80 1.69 20.61
N CYS A 253 2.92 2.42 20.69
CA CYS A 253 3.12 3.60 21.53
C CYS A 253 2.81 4.94 20.83
N VAL A 254 2.36 4.94 19.58
CA VAL A 254 1.97 6.17 18.87
C VAL A 254 0.68 6.76 19.45
N ASP A 255 0.65 8.07 19.69
CA ASP A 255 -0.50 8.80 20.26
C ASP A 255 -1.74 8.83 19.36
N CYS A 256 -1.53 8.74 18.05
CA CYS A 256 -2.60 8.73 17.07
C CYS A 256 -3.14 7.31 16.89
N ASP A 257 -4.35 7.02 17.39
CA ASP A 257 -4.96 5.68 17.31
C ASP A 257 -5.14 5.18 15.87
N LYS A 258 -5.57 6.08 14.99
CA LYS A 258 -5.70 5.80 13.56
C LYS A 258 -4.35 5.45 12.93
N CYS A 259 -3.30 6.19 13.30
CA CYS A 259 -1.93 5.98 12.82
C CYS A 259 -1.34 4.67 13.38
N LYS A 260 -1.64 4.34 14.63
CA LYS A 260 -1.27 3.08 15.30
C LYS A 260 -1.89 1.89 14.59
N ILE A 261 -3.18 1.94 14.29
CA ILE A 261 -3.89 0.86 13.58
C ILE A 261 -3.34 0.68 12.17
N LEU A 262 -3.24 1.77 11.40
CA LEU A 262 -2.74 1.71 10.03
C LEU A 262 -1.25 1.34 9.96
N GLY A 263 -0.45 1.80 10.92
CA GLY A 263 0.96 1.43 11.07
C GLY A 263 1.12 -0.06 11.34
N ASN A 264 0.39 -0.60 12.33
CA ASN A 264 0.38 -2.03 12.62
C ASN A 264 -0.01 -2.86 11.39
N LEU A 265 -1.07 -2.45 10.68
CA LEU A 265 -1.52 -3.13 9.48
C LEU A 265 -0.43 -3.19 8.40
N GLN A 266 0.29 -2.10 8.18
CA GLN A 266 1.36 -2.03 7.18
C GLN A 266 2.57 -2.89 7.56
N PHE A 267 3.06 -2.77 8.79
CA PHE A 267 4.26 -3.49 9.22
C PHE A 267 3.99 -4.99 9.46
N GLU A 268 2.80 -5.37 9.92
CA GLU A 268 2.39 -6.79 9.90
C GLU A 268 2.27 -7.30 8.47
N GLY A 269 1.67 -6.54 7.54
CA GLY A 269 1.60 -6.92 6.12
C GLY A 269 2.98 -7.13 5.48
N LEU A 270 3.92 -6.21 5.71
CA LEU A 270 5.31 -6.35 5.25
C LEU A 270 6.00 -7.57 5.86
N LYS A 271 5.82 -7.82 7.17
CA LYS A 271 6.33 -9.02 7.83
C LYS A 271 5.84 -10.30 7.18
N GLN A 272 4.55 -10.37 6.82
CA GLN A 272 3.99 -11.54 6.13
C GLN A 272 4.53 -11.68 4.71
N ALA A 273 4.65 -10.57 3.97
CA ALA A 273 5.27 -10.57 2.64
C ALA A 273 6.67 -11.20 2.67
N LEU A 274 7.52 -10.76 3.61
CA LEU A 274 8.88 -11.29 3.75
C LEU A 274 8.91 -12.74 4.24
N ARG A 275 7.97 -13.16 5.10
CA ARG A 275 7.86 -14.57 5.52
C ARG A 275 7.54 -15.50 4.35
N ILE A 276 6.64 -15.09 3.46
CA ILE A 276 6.27 -15.87 2.27
C ILE A 276 7.46 -15.97 1.31
N LEU A 277 8.19 -14.87 1.08
CA LEU A 277 9.39 -14.87 0.26
C LEU A 277 10.50 -15.80 0.81
N LYS A 278 10.50 -16.02 2.13
CA LYS A 278 11.37 -17.01 2.81
C LYS A 278 10.82 -18.44 2.79
N GLY A 279 9.69 -18.69 2.12
CA GLY A 279 9.05 -20.00 2.04
C GLY A 279 8.33 -20.44 3.32
N LYS A 280 8.03 -19.52 4.25
CA LYS A 280 7.29 -19.85 5.48
C LYS A 280 5.80 -19.96 5.22
N LYS A 281 5.15 -20.84 5.98
CA LYS A 281 3.68 -20.95 6.02
C LYS A 281 3.06 -19.74 6.72
N ILE A 282 1.88 -19.33 6.26
CA ILE A 282 1.10 -18.20 6.79
C ILE A 282 -0.30 -18.62 7.23
N SER A 283 -0.85 -17.94 8.22
CA SER A 283 -2.26 -18.12 8.62
C SER A 283 -3.22 -17.27 7.78
N THR A 284 -4.52 -17.52 7.91
CA THR A 284 -5.56 -16.69 7.26
C THR A 284 -5.48 -15.23 7.71
N ASN A 285 -5.29 -14.96 9.00
CA ASN A 285 -5.12 -13.58 9.49
C ASN A 285 -3.88 -12.90 8.90
N ASP A 286 -2.78 -13.64 8.76
CA ASP A 286 -1.57 -13.14 8.12
C ASP A 286 -1.80 -12.79 6.63
N LEU A 287 -2.60 -13.60 5.93
CA LEU A 287 -3.01 -13.30 4.56
C LEU A 287 -3.86 -12.02 4.50
N ILE A 288 -4.79 -11.80 5.43
CA ILE A 288 -5.60 -10.58 5.46
C ILE A 288 -4.71 -9.34 5.63
N TYR A 289 -3.75 -9.39 6.56
CA TYR A 289 -2.76 -8.31 6.72
C TYR A 289 -1.99 -8.04 5.42
N LEU A 290 -1.54 -9.10 4.73
CA LEU A 290 -0.83 -8.95 3.45
C LEU A 290 -1.72 -8.33 2.37
N LEU A 291 -2.96 -8.78 2.22
CA LEU A 291 -3.88 -8.29 1.18
C LEU A 291 -4.30 -6.85 1.46
N ALA A 292 -4.58 -6.50 2.70
CA ALA A 292 -4.89 -5.14 3.11
C ALA A 292 -3.70 -4.20 2.86
N PHE A 293 -2.48 -4.66 3.19
CA PHE A 293 -1.26 -3.92 2.90
C PHE A 293 -1.03 -3.74 1.39
N TYR A 294 -1.18 -4.81 0.61
CA TYR A 294 -1.06 -4.74 -0.85
C TYR A 294 -2.07 -3.78 -1.46
N LYS A 295 -3.32 -3.80 -1.00
CA LYS A 295 -4.35 -2.84 -1.43
C LYS A 295 -3.88 -1.42 -1.22
N LYS A 296 -3.33 -1.13 -0.05
CA LYS A 296 -2.84 0.21 0.28
C LYS A 296 -1.67 0.64 -0.61
N ILE A 297 -0.69 -0.23 -0.82
CA ILE A 297 0.47 0.09 -1.67
C ILE A 297 0.04 0.23 -3.14
N ALA A 298 -0.88 -0.61 -3.63
CA ALA A 298 -1.48 -0.47 -4.95
C ALA A 298 -2.24 0.86 -5.10
N GLN A 299 -3.05 1.24 -4.11
CA GLN A 299 -3.72 2.55 -4.09
C GLN A 299 -2.72 3.72 -4.08
N THR A 300 -1.61 3.58 -3.36
CA THR A 300 -0.55 4.60 -3.32
C THR A 300 0.01 4.88 -4.71
N LYS A 301 0.17 3.86 -5.55
CA LYS A 301 0.64 4.02 -6.93
C LYS A 301 -0.31 4.92 -7.74
N GLU A 302 -1.61 4.68 -7.63
CA GLU A 302 -2.64 5.50 -8.29
C GLU A 302 -2.68 6.93 -7.71
N ASP A 303 -2.52 7.08 -6.39
CA ASP A 303 -2.52 8.38 -5.73
C ASP A 303 -1.29 9.23 -6.12
N ILE A 304 -0.13 8.61 -6.35
CA ILE A 304 1.06 9.28 -6.90
C ILE A 304 0.74 9.86 -8.28
N LEU A 305 0.21 9.04 -9.19
CA LEU A 305 -0.14 9.47 -10.55
C LEU A 305 -1.18 10.61 -10.53
N TYR A 306 -2.16 10.50 -9.64
CA TYR A 306 -3.18 11.53 -9.45
C TYR A 306 -2.58 12.85 -8.94
N LEU A 307 -1.71 12.81 -7.93
CA LEU A 307 -1.08 14.01 -7.36
C LEU A 307 -0.09 14.66 -8.34
N GLU A 308 0.67 13.87 -9.09
CA GLU A 308 1.58 14.37 -10.13
C GLU A 308 0.80 15.07 -11.25
N LYS A 309 -0.27 14.45 -11.76
CA LYS A 309 -1.15 15.06 -12.77
C LYS A 309 -1.83 16.33 -12.26
N LEU A 310 -2.20 16.38 -10.98
CA LEU A 310 -2.76 17.60 -10.39
C LEU A 310 -1.75 18.74 -10.34
N GLY A 311 -0.49 18.45 -9.99
CA GLY A 311 0.57 19.47 -9.93
C GLY A 311 0.92 20.07 -11.30
N GLU A 312 0.75 19.32 -12.38
CA GLU A 312 0.98 19.77 -13.76
C GLU A 312 -0.21 20.51 -14.39
N SER A 313 -1.39 20.53 -13.74
CA SER A 313 -2.63 21.03 -14.32
C SER A 313 -3.04 22.40 -13.77
N TRP A 314 -3.66 23.24 -14.61
CA TRP A 314 -4.40 24.48 -14.24
C TRP A 314 -5.41 24.30 -13.10
N VAL A 315 -5.86 23.07 -12.83
CA VAL A 315 -6.67 22.70 -11.67
C VAL A 315 -5.94 22.98 -10.34
N TYR A 316 -4.61 22.94 -10.30
CA TYR A 316 -3.81 23.33 -9.13
C TYR A 316 -4.04 24.78 -8.74
N GLU A 317 -4.03 25.70 -9.72
CA GLU A 317 -4.33 27.10 -9.48
C GLU A 317 -5.77 27.26 -9.00
N LEU A 318 -6.73 26.57 -9.61
CA LEU A 318 -8.14 26.60 -9.19
C LEU A 318 -8.38 26.03 -7.78
N VAL A 319 -7.72 24.95 -7.38
CA VAL A 319 -7.84 24.37 -6.03
C VAL A 319 -7.23 25.31 -5.00
N ASN A 320 -6.09 25.93 -5.32
CA ASN A 320 -5.49 26.93 -4.45
C ASN A 320 -6.40 28.16 -4.32
N TYR A 321 -6.97 28.63 -5.44
CA TYR A 321 -7.92 29.74 -5.48
C TYR A 321 -9.20 29.42 -4.72
N ALA A 322 -9.74 28.20 -4.86
CA ALA A 322 -10.94 27.76 -4.15
C ALA A 322 -10.71 27.63 -2.63
N ASN A 323 -9.54 27.18 -2.19
CA ASN A 323 -9.18 27.18 -0.77
C ASN A 323 -9.11 28.62 -0.24
N VAL A 324 -8.48 29.54 -0.97
CA VAL A 324 -8.40 30.97 -0.60
C VAL A 324 -9.79 31.60 -0.53
N ILE A 325 -10.64 31.38 -1.55
CA ILE A 325 -12.04 31.87 -1.54
C ILE A 325 -12.82 31.26 -0.38
N GLY A 326 -12.65 29.97 -0.09
CA GLY A 326 -13.29 29.31 1.05
C GLY A 326 -12.94 29.98 2.38
N TYR A 327 -11.66 30.31 2.59
CA TYR A 327 -11.24 31.07 3.77
C TYR A 327 -11.82 32.48 3.80
N LEU A 328 -11.84 33.19 2.67
CA LEU A 328 -12.43 34.53 2.57
C LEU A 328 -13.93 34.53 2.90
N VAL A 329 -14.70 33.56 2.37
CA VAL A 329 -16.13 33.42 2.68
C VAL A 329 -16.34 33.11 4.17
N MET A 330 -15.53 32.24 4.76
CA MET A 330 -15.59 31.94 6.19
C MET A 330 -15.29 33.18 7.05
N ILE A 331 -14.29 33.99 6.67
CA ILE A 331 -13.96 35.26 7.34
C ILE A 331 -15.13 36.25 7.22
N LEU A 332 -15.74 36.37 6.04
CA LEU A 332 -16.90 37.27 5.83
C LEU A 332 -18.11 36.85 6.66
N ILE A 333 -18.38 35.55 6.78
CA ILE A 333 -19.43 35.02 7.67
C ILE A 333 -19.10 35.35 9.13
N PHE A 334 -17.86 35.16 9.55
CA PHE A 334 -17.42 35.46 10.91
C PHE A 334 -17.54 36.95 11.26
N ILE A 335 -17.14 37.85 10.34
CA ILE A 335 -17.32 39.30 10.48
C ILE A 335 -18.81 39.65 10.60
N LYS A 336 -19.66 39.05 9.77
CA LYS A 336 -21.12 39.27 9.83
C LYS A 336 -21.72 38.81 11.16
N VAL A 337 -21.25 37.68 11.70
CA VAL A 337 -21.67 37.18 13.01
C VAL A 337 -21.25 38.13 14.13
N ILE A 338 -20.00 38.62 14.11
CA ILE A 338 -19.52 39.63 15.08
C ILE A 338 -20.36 40.91 15.01
N PHE A 339 -20.63 41.41 13.80
CA PHE A 339 -21.43 42.62 13.63
C PHE A 339 -22.87 42.46 14.14
N LEU A 340 -23.48 41.29 13.92
CA LEU A 340 -24.80 40.98 14.47
C LEU A 340 -24.79 40.86 15.99
N TYR A 341 -23.73 40.30 16.57
CA TYR A 341 -23.53 40.20 18.01
C TYR A 341 -23.40 41.60 18.66
N LEU A 342 -22.51 42.45 18.12
CA LEU A 342 -22.33 43.83 18.60
C LEU A 342 -23.60 44.69 18.44
N LYS A 343 -24.36 44.48 17.36
CA LYS A 343 -25.65 45.15 17.15
C LYS A 343 -26.70 44.74 18.19
N ASN A 344 -26.65 43.49 18.68
CA ASN A 344 -27.57 43.01 19.72
C ASN A 344 -27.17 43.51 21.11
N GLU A 345 -25.88 43.62 21.44
CA GLU A 345 -25.44 44.25 22.70
C GLU A 345 -25.84 45.73 22.76
N ASN A 346 -25.69 46.47 21.66
CA ASN A 346 -26.15 47.87 21.59
C ASN A 346 -27.68 48.02 21.72
N LYS A 347 -28.47 46.98 21.39
CA LYS A 347 -29.91 46.96 21.64
C LYS A 347 -30.27 46.66 23.09
N MET A 348 -29.46 45.88 23.80
CA MET A 348 -29.65 45.59 25.23
C MET A 348 -29.34 46.82 26.10
N CYS A 349 -28.38 47.67 25.69
CA CYS A 349 -28.09 48.93 26.40
C CYS A 349 -29.17 50.02 26.24
N PHE A 350 -30.07 49.90 25.25
CA PHE A 350 -31.16 50.88 25.01
C PHE A 350 -32.47 50.54 25.73
N TYR A 351 -32.56 49.39 26.42
CA TYR A 351 -33.75 48.96 27.18
C TYR A 351 -33.59 49.09 28.71
N GLN A 352 -32.57 49.81 29.18
CA GLN A 352 -32.30 50.08 30.61
C GLN A 352 -32.36 51.57 30.99
N ILE A 353 -33.04 52.39 30.20
CA ILE A 353 -33.45 53.77 30.55
C ILE A 353 -34.97 53.81 30.39
#